data_AF-A0A151E9X0-F1
#
_entry.id   AF-A0A151E9X0-F1
#
_cell.length_a   1.000
_cell.length_b   1.000
_cell.length_c   1.000
_cell.angle_alpha   90.00
_cell.angle_beta   90.00
_cell.angle_gamma   90.00
#
_symmetry.space_group_name_H-M   'P 1'
#
loop_
_entity.id
_entity.type
_entity.pdbx_description
1 polymer ?
#
loop_
_entity_poly.entity_id
_entity_poly.type
_entity_poly.pdbx_seq_one_letter_code
_entity_poly.pdbx_strand_id
1 'polypeptide(L)'
;MVFFDFSLPLLAYRFFQLIRGPIDNPSMIWIALPLLITLIVIELYFKKYKDEKLGWNTALTNTLVLVFVSLNLFQYIFIYHGGRFSRVVISTGFYISLFVFVLGGLLFFTDFFHKLPQKIAFLVSAHLPVNITAYTAVVLVYNQIPLEITTILAWVLLIIIIGLIFFIIRRIEPKGMKKRLKIIEQQAHIQKSSQQK
;
A
#
# COMPACT_ATOMS: atom_id res chain seq x y z
N MET A 1 -22.46 28.58 -0.16
CA MET A 1 -20.99 28.79 -0.17
C MET A 1 -20.45 27.93 0.97
N VAL A 2 -19.90 26.75 0.68
CA VAL A 2 -19.35 25.86 1.72
C VAL A 2 -17.95 26.38 2.02
N PHE A 3 -17.78 27.06 3.15
CA PHE A 3 -16.45 27.41 3.63
C PHE A 3 -15.77 26.10 4.04
N PHE A 4 -14.66 25.77 3.37
CA PHE A 4 -13.80 24.69 3.81
C PHE A 4 -13.06 25.18 5.05
N ASP A 5 -13.59 24.87 6.23
CA ASP A 5 -12.91 25.13 7.49
C ASP A 5 -11.72 24.17 7.64
N PHE A 6 -10.68 24.42 6.86
CA PHE A 6 -9.41 23.75 7.02
C PHE A 6 -8.79 24.23 8.33
N SER A 7 -8.67 23.32 9.29
CA SER A 7 -7.93 23.56 10.51
C SER A 7 -6.82 22.51 10.66
N LEU A 8 -5.60 22.98 10.91
CA LEU A 8 -4.45 22.10 11.20
C LEU A 8 -4.75 21.11 12.35
N PRO A 9 -5.46 21.49 13.44
CA PRO A 9 -5.86 20.55 14.48
C PRO A 9 -6.74 19.40 13.97
N LEU A 10 -7.72 19.70 13.10
CA LEU A 10 -8.59 18.66 12.53
C LEU A 10 -7.83 17.73 11.59
N LEU A 11 -6.93 18.27 10.76
CA LEU A 11 -6.06 17.46 9.91
C LEU A 11 -5.18 16.52 10.75
N ALA A 12 -4.54 17.03 11.80
CA ALA A 12 -3.71 16.24 12.70
C ALA A 12 -4.54 15.15 13.40
N TYR A 13 -5.75 15.48 13.86
CA TYR A 13 -6.68 14.53 14.46
C TYR A 13 -7.02 13.38 13.49
N ARG A 14 -7.43 13.71 12.25
CA ARG A 14 -7.72 12.70 11.22
C ARG A 14 -6.51 11.84 10.89
N PHE A 15 -5.33 12.45 10.79
CA PHE A 15 -4.07 11.73 10.56
C PHE A 15 -3.77 10.72 11.67
N PHE A 16 -3.89 11.13 12.94
CA PHE A 16 -3.68 10.21 14.06
C PHE A 16 -4.78 9.15 14.17
N GLN A 17 -6.03 9.45 13.80
CA GLN A 17 -7.08 8.43 13.67
C GLN A 17 -6.70 7.36 12.65
N LEU A 18 -6.12 7.74 11.49
CA LEU A 18 -5.67 6.77 10.49
C LEU A 18 -4.55 5.85 11.01
N ILE A 19 -3.66 6.36 11.86
CA ILE A 19 -2.56 5.58 12.45
C ILE A 19 -3.03 4.73 13.61
N ARG A 20 -3.88 5.27 14.49
CA ARG A 20 -4.35 4.61 15.72
C ARG A 20 -5.51 3.67 15.49
N GLY A 21 -6.13 3.70 14.31
CA GLY A 21 -7.24 2.82 13.97
C GLY A 21 -7.08 1.40 14.51
N PRO A 22 -5.97 0.67 14.25
CA PRO A 22 -5.83 -0.73 14.68
C PRO A 22 -5.83 -0.92 16.20
N ILE A 23 -5.46 0.12 16.94
CA ILE A 23 -5.53 0.17 18.40
C ILE A 23 -6.99 0.38 18.83
N ASP A 24 -7.68 1.32 18.18
CA ASP A 24 -9.07 1.68 18.50
C ASP A 24 -10.07 0.57 18.10
N ASN A 25 -9.75 -0.20 17.05
CA ASN A 25 -10.53 -1.33 16.55
C ASN A 25 -9.64 -2.58 16.32
N PRO A 26 -9.33 -3.37 17.37
CA PRO A 26 -8.41 -4.51 17.28
C PRO A 26 -8.84 -5.61 16.29
N SER A 27 -10.13 -5.72 16.00
CA SER A 27 -10.66 -6.72 15.06
C SER A 27 -10.14 -6.55 13.64
N MET A 28 -9.70 -5.36 13.24
CA MET A 28 -9.13 -5.14 11.90
C MET A 28 -7.64 -5.45 11.80
N ILE A 29 -6.95 -5.75 12.91
CA ILE A 29 -5.53 -6.16 12.90
C ILE A 29 -5.32 -7.33 11.96
N TRP A 30 -6.27 -8.25 11.86
CA TRP A 30 -6.20 -9.42 10.97
C TRP A 30 -6.09 -9.06 9.49
N ILE A 31 -6.53 -7.87 9.09
CA ILE A 31 -6.44 -7.37 7.71
C ILE A 31 -5.30 -6.36 7.59
N ALA A 32 -5.21 -5.44 8.56
CA ALA A 32 -4.21 -4.37 8.55
C ALA A 32 -2.78 -4.89 8.69
N LEU A 33 -2.54 -5.90 9.54
CA LEU A 33 -1.20 -6.40 9.81
C LEU A 33 -0.56 -7.06 8.57
N PRO A 34 -1.23 -7.95 7.81
CA PRO A 34 -0.71 -8.44 6.53
C PRO A 34 -0.37 -7.32 5.53
N LEU A 35 -1.19 -6.27 5.44
CA LEU A 35 -0.92 -5.12 4.55
C LEU A 35 0.36 -4.38 4.98
N LEU A 36 0.56 -4.16 6.27
CA LEU A 36 1.76 -3.51 6.81
C LEU A 36 3.01 -4.38 6.66
N ILE A 37 2.90 -5.68 6.96
CA ILE A 37 4.01 -6.63 6.81
C ILE A 37 4.42 -6.71 5.35
N THR A 38 3.47 -6.93 4.45
CA THR A 38 3.77 -6.98 3.02
C THR A 38 4.40 -5.67 2.59
N LEU A 39 3.85 -4.52 3.00
CA LEU A 39 4.40 -3.19 2.69
C LEU A 39 5.89 -3.09 3.03
N ILE A 40 6.25 -3.44 4.26
CA ILE A 40 7.63 -3.39 4.75
C ILE A 40 8.51 -4.40 4.01
N VAL A 41 8.06 -5.65 3.88
CA VAL A 41 8.87 -6.74 3.30
C VAL A 41 9.20 -6.47 1.83
N ILE A 42 8.22 -6.09 1.01
CA ILE A 42 8.43 -5.82 -0.42
C ILE A 42 9.32 -4.60 -0.62
N GLU A 43 9.18 -3.58 0.22
CA GLU A 43 9.97 -2.37 0.14
C GLU A 43 11.44 -2.62 0.53
N LEU A 44 11.68 -3.44 1.55
CA LEU A 44 13.02 -3.93 1.90
C LEU A 44 13.60 -4.86 0.82
N TYR A 45 12.75 -5.67 0.18
CA TYR A 45 13.14 -6.55 -0.92
C TYR A 45 13.66 -5.74 -2.11
N PHE A 46 12.90 -4.79 -2.65
CA PHE A 46 13.33 -3.96 -3.79
C PHE A 46 14.54 -3.08 -3.45
N LYS A 47 14.71 -2.71 -2.17
CA LYS A 47 15.92 -2.03 -1.72
C LYS A 47 17.17 -2.93 -1.82
N LYS A 48 17.05 -4.22 -1.46
CA LYS A 48 18.13 -5.21 -1.54
C LYS A 48 18.45 -5.56 -2.99
N TYR A 49 17.43 -5.78 -3.82
CA TYR A 49 17.54 -6.21 -5.21
C TYR A 49 17.28 -5.04 -6.18
N LYS A 50 18.14 -4.01 -6.14
CA LYS A 50 17.94 -2.74 -6.88
C LYS A 50 17.87 -2.88 -8.41
N ASP A 51 18.40 -3.97 -8.94
CA ASP A 51 18.41 -4.24 -10.37
C ASP A 51 17.09 -4.90 -10.82
N GLU A 52 16.28 -5.39 -9.88
CA GLU A 52 14.93 -5.87 -10.15
C GLU A 52 13.96 -4.69 -10.27
N LYS A 53 13.19 -4.68 -11.37
CA LYS A 53 12.14 -3.69 -11.61
C LYS A 53 10.80 -4.33 -11.32
N LEU A 54 9.84 -3.51 -10.90
CA LEU A 54 8.44 -3.91 -10.83
C LEU A 54 8.03 -4.47 -12.21
N GLY A 55 7.51 -5.69 -12.26
CA GLY A 55 7.00 -6.30 -13.48
C GLY A 55 5.47 -6.24 -13.52
N TRP A 56 4.89 -6.53 -14.69
CA TRP A 56 3.43 -6.60 -14.86
C TRP A 56 2.77 -7.63 -13.95
N ASN A 57 3.42 -8.77 -13.72
CA ASN A 57 2.94 -9.78 -12.76
C ASN A 57 2.87 -9.23 -11.32
N THR A 58 3.86 -8.43 -10.92
CA THR A 58 3.88 -7.79 -9.58
C THR A 58 2.82 -6.72 -9.48
N ALA A 59 2.69 -5.85 -10.49
CA ALA A 59 1.64 -4.84 -10.56
C ALA A 59 0.26 -5.48 -10.43
N LEU A 60 -0.04 -6.48 -11.28
CA LEU A 60 -1.28 -7.24 -11.26
C LEU A 60 -1.55 -7.88 -9.89
N THR A 61 -0.55 -8.56 -9.31
CA THR A 61 -0.70 -9.22 -8.00
C THR A 61 -0.97 -8.21 -6.89
N ASN A 62 -0.36 -7.02 -6.94
CA ASN A 62 -0.65 -5.96 -5.96
C ASN A 62 -2.13 -5.56 -6.05
N THR A 63 -2.69 -5.38 -7.26
CA THR A 63 -4.10 -4.96 -7.40
C THR A 63 -5.11 -5.95 -6.80
N LEU A 64 -4.77 -7.24 -6.75
CA LEU A 64 -5.60 -8.25 -6.07
C LEU A 64 -5.79 -7.97 -4.58
N VAL A 65 -4.86 -7.25 -3.95
CA VAL A 65 -4.99 -6.81 -2.55
C VAL A 65 -6.20 -5.91 -2.38
N LEU A 66 -6.44 -4.96 -3.30
CA LEU A 66 -7.61 -4.07 -3.23
C LEU A 66 -8.91 -4.85 -3.38
N VAL A 67 -8.95 -5.81 -4.31
CA VAL A 67 -10.12 -6.69 -4.52
C VAL A 67 -10.38 -7.53 -3.27
N PHE A 68 -9.35 -8.18 -2.72
CA PHE A 68 -9.48 -9.00 -1.53
C PHE A 68 -9.95 -8.19 -0.31
N VAL A 69 -9.34 -7.02 -0.07
CA VAL A 69 -9.70 -6.15 1.04
C VAL A 69 -11.13 -5.64 0.88
N SER A 70 -11.54 -5.17 -0.29
CA SER A 70 -12.91 -4.69 -0.50
C SER A 70 -13.97 -5.78 -0.29
N LEU A 71 -13.72 -7.03 -0.71
CA LEU A 71 -14.60 -8.16 -0.41
C LEU A 71 -14.71 -8.42 1.09
N ASN A 72 -13.59 -8.34 1.81
CA ASN A 72 -13.58 -8.48 3.26
C ASN A 72 -14.35 -7.34 3.96
N LEU A 73 -14.23 -6.10 3.46
CA LEU A 73 -14.99 -4.96 3.98
C LEU A 73 -16.49 -5.10 3.72
N PHE A 74 -16.91 -5.57 2.54
CA PHE A 74 -18.32 -5.88 2.28
C PHE A 74 -18.86 -6.92 3.26
N GLN A 75 -18.10 -7.99 3.52
CA GLN A 75 -18.47 -8.99 4.51
C GLN A 75 -18.60 -8.37 5.91
N TYR A 76 -17.63 -7.56 6.34
CA TYR A 76 -17.67 -6.88 7.63
C TYR A 76 -18.91 -5.99 7.77
N ILE A 77 -19.20 -5.15 6.77
CA ILE A 77 -20.35 -4.23 6.79
C ILE A 77 -21.67 -5.01 6.83
N PHE A 78 -21.76 -6.12 6.08
CA PHE A 78 -22.93 -6.99 6.10
C PHE A 78 -23.19 -7.56 7.48
N ILE A 79 -22.16 -8.06 8.16
CA ILE A 79 -22.24 -8.57 9.54
C ILE A 79 -22.57 -7.44 10.52
N TYR A 80 -21.89 -6.29 10.41
CA TYR A 80 -22.07 -5.12 11.27
C TYR A 80 -23.52 -4.61 11.28
N HIS A 81 -24.19 -4.64 10.13
CA HIS A 81 -25.61 -4.26 10.01
C HIS A 81 -26.60 -5.43 10.20
N GLY A 82 -26.15 -6.55 10.77
CA GLY A 82 -27.00 -7.69 11.11
C GLY A 82 -27.62 -8.38 9.88
N GLY A 83 -26.90 -8.39 8.75
CA GLY A 83 -27.33 -9.01 7.50
C GLY A 83 -28.43 -8.24 6.74
N ARG A 84 -28.80 -7.03 7.18
CA ARG A 84 -29.86 -6.23 6.55
C ARG A 84 -29.31 -5.44 5.38
N PHE A 85 -29.51 -5.95 4.16
CA PHE A 85 -29.01 -5.35 2.92
C PHE A 85 -29.39 -3.86 2.76
N SER A 86 -30.62 -3.47 3.13
CA SER A 86 -31.08 -2.08 3.04
C SER A 86 -30.25 -1.10 3.89
N ARG A 87 -29.71 -1.54 5.03
CA ARG A 87 -28.81 -0.73 5.87
C ARG A 87 -27.38 -0.71 5.33
N VAL A 88 -26.94 -1.82 4.74
CA VAL A 88 -25.62 -1.94 4.12
C VAL A 88 -25.47 -0.93 2.99
N VAL A 89 -26.40 -0.90 2.04
CA VAL A 89 -26.28 -0.06 0.84
C VAL A 89 -26.34 1.44 1.10
N ILE A 90 -26.90 1.87 2.23
CA ILE A 90 -26.93 3.29 2.64
C ILE A 90 -25.73 3.69 3.51
N SER A 91 -24.91 2.74 3.95
CA SER A 91 -23.76 3.02 4.81
C SER A 91 -22.60 3.63 4.02
N THR A 92 -21.90 4.60 4.62
CA THR A 92 -20.67 5.18 4.03
C THR A 92 -19.62 4.10 3.75
N GLY A 93 -19.54 3.09 4.61
CA GLY A 93 -18.60 1.98 4.46
C GLY A 93 -18.83 1.18 3.18
N PHE A 94 -20.09 1.02 2.75
CA PHE A 94 -20.41 0.33 1.50
C PHE A 94 -19.84 1.06 0.29
N TYR A 95 -20.00 2.39 0.24
CA TYR A 95 -19.46 3.20 -0.86
C TYR A 95 -17.93 3.23 -0.88
N ILE A 96 -17.27 3.26 0.30
CA ILE A 96 -15.81 3.14 0.40
C ILE A 96 -15.36 1.78 -0.13
N SER A 97 -16.02 0.69 0.28
CA SER A 97 -15.70 -0.67 -0.14
C SER A 97 -15.92 -0.86 -1.65
N LEU A 98 -17.01 -0.29 -2.18
CA LEU A 98 -17.33 -0.28 -3.61
C LEU A 98 -16.29 0.49 -4.41
N PHE A 99 -15.89 1.67 -3.95
CA PHE A 99 -14.84 2.44 -4.60
C PHE A 99 -13.53 1.65 -4.68
N VAL A 100 -13.11 1.02 -3.58
CA VAL A 100 -11.89 0.20 -3.53
C VAL A 100 -12.00 -1.03 -4.44
N PHE A 101 -13.16 -1.68 -4.48
CA PHE A 101 -13.43 -2.81 -5.36
C PHE A 101 -13.33 -2.42 -6.84
N VAL A 102 -13.99 -1.32 -7.22
CA VAL A 102 -13.96 -0.79 -8.60
C VAL A 102 -12.55 -0.36 -8.97
N LEU A 103 -11.84 0.37 -8.09
CA LEU A 103 -10.45 0.77 -8.31
C LEU A 103 -9.55 -0.46 -8.49
N GLY A 104 -9.68 -1.47 -7.62
CA GLY A 104 -8.94 -2.72 -7.72
C GLY A 104 -9.21 -3.46 -9.03
N GLY A 105 -10.48 -3.59 -9.41
CA GLY A 105 -10.88 -4.21 -10.68
C GLY A 105 -10.38 -3.45 -11.91
N LEU A 106 -10.43 -2.12 -11.90
CA LEU A 106 -9.90 -1.28 -12.97
C LEU A 106 -8.40 -1.46 -13.12
N LEU A 107 -7.64 -1.36 -12.02
CA LEU A 107 -6.19 -1.53 -12.04
C LEU A 107 -5.81 -2.95 -12.48
N PHE A 108 -6.47 -3.97 -11.94
CA PHE A 108 -6.30 -5.37 -12.34
C PHE A 108 -6.48 -5.54 -13.84
N PHE A 109 -7.59 -5.02 -14.39
CA PHE A 109 -7.88 -5.12 -15.80
C PHE A 109 -6.85 -4.35 -16.66
N THR A 110 -6.45 -3.14 -16.25
CA THR A 110 -5.43 -2.38 -16.98
C THR A 110 -4.06 -3.03 -16.96
N ASP A 111 -3.68 -3.66 -15.85
CA ASP A 111 -2.40 -4.36 -15.70
C ASP A 111 -2.40 -5.68 -16.46
N PHE A 112 -3.49 -6.45 -16.42
CA PHE A 112 -3.63 -7.70 -17.15
C PHE A 112 -3.50 -7.47 -18.67
N PHE A 113 -4.19 -6.46 -19.21
CA PHE A 113 -4.16 -6.13 -20.63
C PHE A 113 -3.08 -5.12 -21.03
N HIS A 114 -2.21 -4.71 -20.09
CA HIS A 114 -1.12 -3.77 -20.35
C HIS A 114 -1.59 -2.44 -21.01
N LYS A 115 -2.78 -1.95 -20.64
CA LYS A 115 -3.46 -0.82 -21.31
C LYS A 115 -2.84 0.55 -21.01
N LEU A 116 -2.15 0.67 -19.88
CA LEU A 116 -1.52 1.93 -19.46
C LEU A 116 -0.04 1.95 -19.82
N PRO A 117 0.56 3.13 -20.06
CA PRO A 117 2.01 3.25 -20.14
C PRO A 117 2.66 2.69 -18.88
N GLN A 118 3.72 1.90 -19.06
CA GLN A 118 4.41 1.17 -17.98
C GLN A 118 4.72 2.04 -16.76
N LYS A 119 5.17 3.29 -16.97
CA LYS A 119 5.47 4.23 -15.87
C LYS A 119 4.26 4.57 -15.01
N ILE A 120 3.08 4.72 -15.63
CA ILE A 120 1.84 5.06 -14.95
C ILE A 120 1.31 3.82 -14.25
N ALA A 121 1.20 2.70 -14.97
CA ALA A 121 0.75 1.41 -14.42
C ALA A 121 1.54 1.05 -13.16
N PHE A 122 2.87 1.13 -13.25
CA PHE A 122 3.74 0.76 -12.14
C PHE A 122 3.76 1.78 -11.01
N LEU A 123 3.36 3.04 -11.27
CA LEU A 123 3.19 4.04 -10.23
C LEU A 123 1.92 3.78 -9.42
N VAL A 124 0.79 3.53 -10.08
CA VAL A 124 -0.52 3.35 -9.40
C VAL A 124 -0.71 1.96 -8.81
N SER A 125 -0.13 0.93 -9.44
CA SER A 125 -0.15 -0.46 -8.96
C SER A 125 1.12 -0.82 -8.17
N ALA A 126 1.92 0.17 -7.79
CA ALA A 126 3.02 -0.03 -6.84
C ALA A 126 2.48 -0.50 -5.50
N HIS A 127 3.31 -1.25 -4.79
CA HIS A 127 2.97 -1.82 -3.50
C HIS A 127 2.61 -0.76 -2.45
N LEU A 128 3.29 0.40 -2.46
CA LEU A 128 3.03 1.50 -1.53
C LEU A 128 1.61 2.10 -1.67
N PRO A 129 1.20 2.67 -2.83
CA PRO A 129 -0.13 3.24 -2.97
C PRO A 129 -1.24 2.20 -2.78
N VAL A 130 -1.04 0.97 -3.27
CA VAL A 130 -2.04 -0.10 -3.14
C VAL A 130 -2.26 -0.49 -1.66
N ASN A 131 -1.20 -0.81 -0.91
CA ASN A 131 -1.39 -1.21 0.50
C ASN A 131 -1.85 -0.06 1.39
N ILE A 132 -1.39 1.18 1.15
CA ILE A 132 -1.88 2.32 1.92
C ILE A 132 -3.35 2.59 1.60
N THR A 133 -3.78 2.48 0.34
CA THR A 133 -5.20 2.64 -0.02
C THR A 133 -6.06 1.56 0.63
N ALA A 134 -5.64 0.29 0.57
CA ALA A 134 -6.30 -0.81 1.26
C ALA A 134 -6.37 -0.59 2.77
N TYR A 135 -5.24 -0.24 3.40
CA TYR A 135 -5.17 0.02 4.84
C TYR A 135 -6.10 1.16 5.26
N THR A 136 -6.06 2.29 4.54
CA THR A 136 -6.94 3.42 4.82
C THR A 136 -8.40 3.04 4.67
N ALA A 137 -8.79 2.31 3.63
CA ALA A 137 -10.17 1.83 3.49
C ALA A 137 -10.61 0.99 4.70
N VAL A 138 -9.75 0.07 5.16
CA VAL A 138 -10.01 -0.73 6.37
C VAL A 138 -10.21 0.16 7.58
N VAL A 139 -9.32 1.12 7.83
CA VAL A 139 -9.43 2.04 8.97
C VAL A 139 -10.71 2.88 8.89
N LEU A 140 -11.03 3.46 7.73
CA LEU A 140 -12.22 4.28 7.54
C LEU A 140 -13.51 3.49 7.80
N VAL A 141 -13.60 2.27 7.30
CA VAL A 141 -14.79 1.42 7.45
C VAL A 141 -14.95 0.95 8.89
N TYR A 142 -13.90 0.40 9.51
CA TYR A 142 -13.99 -0.13 10.88
C TYR A 142 -14.18 0.96 11.94
N ASN A 143 -13.58 2.14 11.75
CA ASN A 143 -13.69 3.26 12.71
C ASN A 143 -14.81 4.25 12.37
N GLN A 144 -15.58 3.99 11.31
CA GLN A 144 -16.66 4.86 10.84
C GLN A 144 -16.22 6.31 10.62
N ILE A 145 -15.00 6.50 10.13
CA ILE A 145 -14.45 7.83 9.89
C ILE A 145 -15.15 8.41 8.65
N PRO A 146 -15.76 9.61 8.74
CA PRO A 146 -16.44 10.21 7.61
C PRO A 146 -15.44 10.59 6.51
N LEU A 147 -15.86 10.39 5.27
CA LEU A 147 -15.06 10.71 4.09
C LEU A 147 -15.20 12.19 3.73
N GLU A 148 -14.41 13.01 4.40
CA GLU A 148 -14.32 14.46 4.19
C GLU A 148 -13.01 14.82 3.50
N ILE A 149 -12.89 16.06 3.01
CA ILE A 149 -11.64 16.56 2.41
C ILE A 149 -10.48 16.49 3.40
N THR A 150 -10.73 16.74 4.69
CA THR A 150 -9.71 16.61 5.75
C THR A 150 -9.21 15.18 5.88
N THR A 151 -10.09 14.17 5.74
CA THR A 151 -9.73 12.76 5.71
C THR A 151 -8.89 12.41 4.47
N ILE A 152 -9.24 12.96 3.30
CA ILE A 152 -8.46 12.78 2.06
C ILE A 152 -7.07 13.40 2.19
N LEU A 153 -6.98 14.62 2.72
CA LEU A 153 -5.70 15.29 2.99
C LEU A 153 -4.85 14.51 4.00
N ALA A 154 -5.46 13.96 5.05
CA ALA A 154 -4.78 13.11 6.02
C ALA A 154 -4.24 11.82 5.38
N TRP A 155 -5.00 11.20 4.46
CA TRP A 155 -4.57 10.05 3.68
C TRP A 155 -3.37 10.37 2.76
N VAL A 156 -3.43 11.49 2.03
CA VAL A 156 -2.31 11.95 1.20
C VAL A 156 -1.07 12.22 2.06
N LEU A 157 -1.25 12.88 3.21
CA LEU A 157 -0.17 13.14 4.16
C LEU A 157 0.45 11.84 4.68
N LEU A 158 -0.36 10.81 4.94
CA LEU A 158 0.11 9.48 5.33
C LEU A 158 0.99 8.83 4.25
N ILE A 159 0.58 8.89 2.98
CA ILE A 159 1.39 8.40 1.85
C ILE A 159 2.74 9.12 1.81
N ILE A 160 2.74 10.45 1.93
CA ILE A 160 3.96 11.27 1.89
C ILE A 160 4.90 10.89 3.04
N ILE A 161 4.40 10.78 4.27
CA ILE A 161 5.20 10.45 5.45
C ILE A 161 5.77 9.04 5.34
N ILE A 162 4.98 8.04 4.96
CA ILE A 162 5.46 6.66 4.80
C ILE A 162 6.49 6.59 3.66
N GLY A 163 6.24 7.27 2.54
CA GLY A 163 7.20 7.37 1.43
C GLY A 163 8.52 8.02 1.86
N LEU A 164 8.47 9.06 2.70
CA LEU A 164 9.65 9.73 3.26
C LEU A 164 10.43 8.80 4.20
N ILE A 165 9.74 8.05 5.06
CA ILE A 165 10.37 7.05 5.94
C ILE A 165 11.14 6.03 5.10
N PHE A 166 10.51 5.46 4.07
CA PHE A 166 11.19 4.52 3.19
C PHE A 166 12.33 5.15 2.40
N PHE A 167 12.19 6.39 1.95
CA PHE A 167 13.28 7.14 1.33
C PHE A 167 14.50 7.29 2.26
N ILE A 168 14.27 7.59 3.55
CA ILE A 168 15.33 7.69 4.55
C ILE A 168 15.97 6.30 4.80
N ILE A 169 15.16 5.26 5.00
CA ILE A 169 15.63 3.88 5.16
C ILE A 169 16.50 3.45 3.97
N ARG A 170 16.08 3.81 2.74
CA ARG A 170 16.84 3.54 1.50
C ARG A 170 18.22 4.19 1.49
N ARG A 171 18.42 5.32 2.18
CA ARG A 171 19.71 6.01 2.24
C ARG A 171 20.70 5.45 3.27
N ILE A 172 20.23 4.84 4.36
CA ILE A 172 21.09 4.44 5.49
C ILE A 172 21.91 3.17 5.19
N GLU A 173 21.50 2.32 4.25
CA GLU A 173 22.22 1.04 4.04
C GLU A 173 23.55 1.20 3.28
N PRO A 174 24.65 0.63 3.82
CA PRO A 174 25.96 0.75 3.22
C PRO A 174 26.05 -0.03 1.91
N LYS A 175 26.69 0.57 0.90
CA LYS A 175 26.95 0.00 -0.45
C LYS A 175 27.86 -1.27 -0.46
N GLY A 176 28.05 -1.93 0.68
CA GLY A 176 29.08 -2.96 0.90
C GLY A 176 28.95 -4.22 0.04
N MET A 177 27.73 -4.59 -0.37
CA MET A 177 27.50 -5.84 -1.12
C MET A 177 28.10 -5.78 -2.54
N LYS A 178 28.01 -4.63 -3.23
CA LYS A 178 28.65 -4.44 -4.54
C LYS A 178 30.18 -4.51 -4.47
N LYS A 179 30.77 -4.07 -3.35
CA LYS A 179 32.22 -4.18 -3.12
C LYS A 179 32.63 -5.65 -2.93
N ARG A 180 31.85 -6.44 -2.18
CA ARG A 180 32.11 -7.88 -1.97
C ARG A 180 31.99 -8.71 -3.25
N LEU A 181 30.97 -8.48 -4.07
CA LEU A 181 30.80 -9.19 -5.35
C LEU A 181 31.97 -8.94 -6.31
N LYS A 182 32.41 -7.68 -6.44
CA LYS A 182 33.61 -7.35 -7.23
C LYS A 182 34.87 -8.05 -6.72
N ILE A 183 35.04 -8.15 -5.41
CA ILE A 183 36.18 -8.87 -4.81
C ILE A 183 36.12 -10.37 -5.15
N ILE A 184 34.93 -10.99 -5.06
CA ILE A 184 34.74 -12.41 -5.39
C ILE A 184 35.01 -12.67 -6.87
N GLU A 185 34.51 -11.83 -7.78
CA GLU A 185 34.78 -11.93 -9.22
C GLU A 185 36.27 -11.78 -9.53
N GLN A 186 36.95 -10.80 -8.89
CA GLN A 186 38.40 -10.63 -9.04
C GLN A 186 39.17 -11.87 -8.56
N GLN A 187 38.80 -12.44 -7.42
CA GLN A 187 39.43 -13.65 -6.88
C GLN A 187 39.22 -14.86 -7.79
N ALA A 188 38.02 -15.03 -8.35
CA ALA A 188 37.71 -16.10 -9.30
C ALA A 188 38.52 -15.97 -10.61
N HIS A 189 38.73 -14.74 -11.10
CA HIS A 189 39.59 -14.49 -12.26
C HIS A 189 41.07 -14.82 -11.98
N ILE A 190 41.58 -14.44 -10.80
CA ILE A 190 42.96 -14.74 -10.40
C ILE A 190 43.18 -16.26 -10.33
N GLN A 191 42.28 -17.01 -9.70
CA GLN A 191 42.40 -18.48 -9.60
C GLN A 191 42.40 -19.19 -10.96
N LYS A 192 41.56 -18.75 -11.91
CA LYS A 192 41.58 -19.30 -13.27
C LYS A 192 42.89 -19.03 -14.00
N SER A 193 43.47 -17.84 -13.83
CA SER A 193 44.73 -17.48 -14.48
C SER A 193 45.95 -18.23 -13.92
N SER A 194 45.91 -18.64 -12.65
CA SER A 194 46.98 -19.45 -12.05
C SER A 194 46.96 -20.93 -12.45
N GLN A 195 45.82 -21.46 -12.90
CA GLN A 195 45.70 -22.87 -13.34
C GLN A 195 46.12 -23.10 -14.79
N GLN A 196 46.33 -22.03 -15.58
CA GLN A 196 46.72 -22.08 -16.99
C GLN A 196 48.24 -21.92 -17.22
N LYS A 197 49.01 -21.76 -16.15
CA LYS A 197 50.48 -21.70 -16.17
C LYS A 197 51.04 -23.00 -15.64
#